data_AF-A0A661VI92-F1
#
_entry.id   AF-A0A661VI92-F1
#
_cell.length_a   1.000
_cell.length_b   1.000
_cell.length_c   1.000
_cell.angle_alpha   90.00
_cell.angle_beta   90.00
_cell.angle_gamma   90.00
#
_symmetry.space_group_name_H-M   'P 1'
#
loop_
_entity.id
_entity.type
_entity.pdbx_description
1 polymer ?
#
loop_
_entity_poly.entity_id
_entity_poly.type
_entity_poly.pdbx_seq_one_letter_code
_entity_poly.pdbx_strand_id
1 'polypeptide(L)' 'MNEKVTINLKPSGKSITVTAGTVLSDAIAQAGLELNLPCGGQGRCGRCKVVIEEGEVARRSVSRLTSAELE' A
#
# COMPACT_ATOMS: atom_id res chain seq x y z
N MET A 1 7.43 -9.01 -18.66
CA MET A 1 7.61 -9.90 -17.50
C MET A 1 6.68 -9.39 -16.40
N ASN A 2 5.67 -10.17 -15.98
CA ASN A 2 4.77 -9.79 -14.89
C ASN A 2 5.29 -10.39 -13.60
N GLU A 3 6.12 -9.65 -12.88
CA GLU A 3 6.51 -10.02 -11.52
C GLU A 3 5.26 -9.91 -10.64
N LYS A 4 4.88 -10.96 -9.91
CA LYS A 4 3.69 -10.96 -9.05
C LYS A 4 4.13 -10.87 -7.61
N VAL A 5 3.50 -10.00 -6.84
CA VAL A 5 3.81 -9.76 -5.42
C VAL A 5 2.58 -10.13 -4.61
N THR A 6 2.80 -10.85 -3.51
CA THR A 6 1.74 -11.20 -2.57
C THR A 6 1.71 -10.19 -1.43
N ILE A 7 0.56 -9.55 -1.23
CA ILE A 7 0.34 -8.56 -0.18
C ILE A 7 -0.58 -9.18 0.86
N ASN A 8 -0.17 -9.13 2.12
CA ASN A 8 -0.98 -9.62 3.23
C ASN A 8 -1.55 -8.45 4.04
N LEU A 9 -2.87 -8.44 4.19
CA LEU A 9 -3.64 -7.36 4.81
C LEU A 9 -4.08 -7.78 6.20
N LYS A 10 -3.41 -7.24 7.22
CA LYS A 10 -3.81 -7.36 8.62
C LYS A 10 -4.56 -6.10 9.09
N PRO A 11 -5.57 -6.24 9.97
CA PRO A 11 -5.97 -7.44 10.71
C PRO A 11 -6.96 -8.36 9.96
N SER A 12 -7.44 -7.99 8.76
CA SER A 12 -8.43 -8.82 8.03
C SER A 12 -7.93 -10.23 7.63
N GLY A 13 -6.62 -10.49 7.71
CA GLY A 13 -6.03 -11.78 7.35
C GLY A 13 -6.18 -12.12 5.87
N LYS A 14 -6.40 -11.12 5.01
CA LYS A 14 -6.58 -11.32 3.57
C LYS A 14 -5.23 -11.27 2.87
N SER A 15 -4.91 -12.29 2.10
CA SER A 15 -3.74 -12.29 1.22
C SER A 15 -4.19 -12.17 -0.22
N ILE A 16 -3.58 -11.26 -0.98
CA ILE A 16 -3.85 -11.09 -2.41
C ILE A 16 -2.55 -11.12 -3.19
N THR A 17 -2.62 -11.56 -4.44
CA THR A 17 -1.47 -11.53 -5.34
C THR A 17 -1.75 -10.56 -6.47
N VAL A 18 -0.95 -9.50 -6.56
CA VAL A 18 -1.05 -8.47 -7.59
C VAL A 18 0.21 -8.40 -8.42
N THR A 19 0.21 -7.64 -9.51
CA THR A 19 1.43 -7.46 -10.31
C THR A 19 2.31 -6.39 -9.66
N ALA A 20 3.63 -6.56 -9.70
CA ALA A 20 4.59 -5.56 -9.29
C ALA A 20 4.35 -4.27 -10.10
N GLY A 21 4.20 -3.16 -9.39
CA GLY A 21 3.79 -1.87 -9.97
C GLY A 21 2.28 -1.58 -9.85
N THR A 22 1.44 -2.53 -9.41
CA THR A 22 0.06 -2.24 -9.03
C THR A 22 0.04 -1.31 -7.81
N VAL A 23 -0.84 -0.30 -7.85
CA VAL A 23 -1.00 0.63 -6.73
C VAL A 23 -1.65 -0.07 -5.53
N LEU A 24 -1.13 0.16 -4.32
CA LEU A 24 -1.65 -0.46 -3.09
C LEU A 24 -3.15 -0.24 -2.91
N SER A 25 -3.67 0.95 -3.24
CA SER A 25 -5.10 1.23 -3.17
C SER A 25 -5.96 0.30 -4.03
N ASP A 26 -5.48 -0.03 -5.23
CA ASP A 26 -6.17 -0.96 -6.13
C ASP A 26 -6.05 -2.40 -5.63
N ALA A 27 -4.87 -2.79 -5.15
CA ALA A 27 -4.67 -4.07 -4.52
C ALA A 27 -5.64 -4.25 -3.33
N ILE A 28 -5.74 -3.25 -2.46
CA ILE A 28 -6.65 -3.27 -1.30
C ILE A 28 -8.11 -3.35 -1.74
N ALA A 29 -8.50 -2.62 -2.78
CA ALA A 29 -9.83 -2.74 -3.37
C ALA A 29 -10.09 -4.16 -3.94
N GLN A 30 -9.09 -4.80 -4.58
CA GLN A 30 -9.18 -6.19 -5.04
C GLN A 30 -9.30 -7.19 -3.88
N ALA A 31 -8.72 -6.88 -2.72
CA ALA A 31 -8.96 -7.65 -1.50
C ALA A 31 -10.39 -7.48 -0.98
N GLY A 32 -11.21 -6.59 -1.55
CA GLY A 32 -12.52 -6.23 -1.01
C GLY A 32 -12.41 -5.44 0.29
N LEU A 33 -11.38 -4.60 0.40
CA LEU A 33 -11.22 -3.62 1.47
C LEU A 33 -11.39 -2.23 0.87
N GLU A 34 -12.28 -1.42 1.45
CA GLU A 34 -12.53 -0.07 0.98
C GLU A 34 -11.64 0.92 1.70
N LEU A 35 -10.68 1.50 0.97
CA LEU A 35 -9.88 2.61 1.45
C LEU A 35 -10.53 3.93 1.04
N ASN A 36 -10.87 4.76 2.03
CA ASN A 36 -11.37 6.10 1.75
C ASN A 36 -10.21 6.99 1.27
N LEU A 37 -10.15 7.22 -0.05
CA LEU A 37 -9.08 7.96 -0.72
C LEU A 37 -9.62 9.28 -1.29
N PRO A 38 -9.91 10.28 -0.46
CA PRO A 38 -10.41 11.58 -0.95
C PRO A 38 -9.38 12.28 -1.84
N CYS A 39 -8.09 11.94 -1.71
CA CYS A 39 -7.02 12.42 -2.57
C CYS A 39 -6.62 11.43 -3.69
N GLY A 40 -7.41 10.38 -3.95
CA GLY A 40 -7.21 9.45 -5.06
C GLY A 40 -5.88 8.70 -5.07
N GLY A 41 -5.28 8.43 -3.90
CA GLY A 41 -3.99 7.73 -3.81
C GLY A 41 -2.77 8.61 -4.10
N GLN A 42 -2.93 9.94 -4.21
CA GLN A 42 -1.82 10.86 -4.46
C GLN A 42 -0.90 11.10 -3.23
N GLY A 43 -1.21 10.53 -2.07
CA GLY A 43 -0.43 10.74 -0.84
C GLY A 43 -0.48 12.16 -0.27
N ARG A 44 -1.29 13.06 -0.84
CA ARG A 44 -1.38 14.47 -0.42
C ARG A 44 -2.08 14.65 0.93
N CYS A 45 -3.11 13.83 1.18
CA CYS A 45 -3.98 13.93 2.34
C CYS A 45 -3.51 13.13 3.56
N GLY A 46 -2.66 12.11 3.38
CA GLY A 46 -2.11 11.31 4.49
C GLY A 46 -3.11 10.43 5.27
N ARG A 47 -4.38 10.36 4.87
CA ARG A 47 -5.39 9.53 5.55
C ARG A 47 -5.26 8.03 5.29
N CYS A 48 -4.60 7.66 4.19
CA CYS A 48 -4.38 6.27 3.79
C CYS A 48 -2.98 5.76 4.19
N LYS A 49 -2.42 6.27 5.30
CA LYS A 49 -1.16 5.75 5.84
C LYS A 49 -1.38 4.30 6.27
N VAL A 50 -0.40 3.46 5.93
CA VAL A 50 -0.35 2.05 6.32
C VAL A 50 1.02 1.77 6.91
N VAL A 51 1.06 0.86 7.88
CA VAL A 51 2.29 0.35 8.46
C VAL A 51 2.63 -0.95 7.73
N ILE A 52 3.90 -1.11 7.39
CA ILE A 52 4.40 -2.35 6.79
C ILE A 52 4.96 -3.17 7.95
N GLU A 53 4.33 -4.29 8.29
CA GLU A 53 4.89 -5.22 9.28
C GLU A 53 6.09 -5.98 8.69
N GLU A 54 5.95 -6.45 7.46
CA GLU A 54 6.96 -7.29 6.80
C GLU A 54 6.99 -6.99 5.29
N GLY A 55 8.21 -6.96 4.73
CA GLY A 55 8.47 -6.76 3.31
C GLY A 55 8.88 -5.33 2.95
N GLU A 56 9.30 -5.16 1.69
CA GLU A 56 9.69 -3.87 1.14
C GLU A 56 8.67 -3.45 0.07
N VAL A 57 8.29 -2.17 0.08
CA VAL A 57 7.37 -1.61 -0.93
C VAL A 57 8.00 -0.40 -1.58
N ALA A 58 7.85 -0.31 -2.90
CA ALA A 58 8.28 0.87 -3.64
C ALA A 58 7.36 2.06 -3.31
N ARG A 59 7.90 3.06 -2.60
CA ARG A 59 7.19 4.32 -2.33
C ARG A 59 7.64 5.40 -3.31
N ARG A 60 6.68 6.09 -3.91
CA ARG A 60 6.95 7.18 -4.87
C ARG A 60 7.23 8.52 -4.19
N SER A 61 6.80 8.69 -2.93
CA SER A 61 6.94 9.95 -2.19
C SER A 61 7.28 9.70 -0.72
N VAL A 62 8.43 10.22 -0.28
CA VAL A 62 8.87 10.24 1.13
C VAL A 62 8.58 11.58 1.83
N SER A 63 7.96 12.54 1.14
CA SER A 63 7.83 13.92 1.62
C SER A 63 7.06 14.12 2.93
N ARG A 64 6.35 13.11 3.44
CA ARG A 64 5.68 13.13 4.75
C ARG A 64 6.14 12.02 5.70
N LEU A 65 7.20 11.30 5.34
CA LEU A 65 7.84 10.30 6.17
C LEU A 65 9.09 10.94 6.76
N THR A 66 9.17 10.96 8.08
CA THR A 66 10.42 11.33 8.76
C THR A 66 11.45 10.23 8.56
N SER A 67 12.73 10.52 8.73
CA SER A 67 13.80 9.54 8.54
C SER A 67 13.58 8.25 9.36
N ALA A 68 13.00 8.38 10.57
CA ALA A 68 12.64 7.25 11.43
C ALA A 68 11.50 6.35 10.90
N GLU A 69 10.74 6.78 9.88
CA GLU A 69 9.70 5.95 9.23
C GLU A 69 10.15 5.37 7.87
N LEU A 70 11.43 5.60 7.52
CA LEU A 70 12.09 5.06 6.34
C LEU A 70 13.09 3.94 6.67
N GLU A 71 13.52 3.84 7.94
CA GLU A 71 14.36 2.75 8.47
C GLU A 71 13.52 1.52 8.87
#